data_AF-A0AAD3H8D0-F1
#
_entry.id   AF-A0AAD3H8D0-F1
#
_cell.length_a   1.000
_cell.length_b   1.000
_cell.length_c   1.000
_cell.angle_alpha   90.00
_cell.angle_beta   90.00
_cell.angle_gamma   90.00
#
_symmetry.space_group_name_H-M   'P 1'
#
loop_
_entity.id
_entity.type
_entity.pdbx_description
1 polymer ?
#
loop_
_entity_poly.entity_id
_entity_poly.type
_entity_poly.pdbx_seq_one_letter_code
_entity_poly.pdbx_strand_id
1 'polypeptide(L)'
;MVKFITAISTLLVVSTSAFSPATVPQAARGNVALSMKSEEPVSKRQRALKHLGKVAGAVASAALMTGGVPPALARGKKAVEVVETSTCMLETAKQFGAGIGAGVGAAALVGAIFGGDSAAAPAKQDFLEADPYWDQSNVPVNVYKNKAPFTGKVVSTKRIVGPKATGETCHIVIDHEGDFPYWEGQSWGVIPPGVREKDGKPHSVRLYSIASSRYGDDMSGKTGSLCVRRATYWCPEMKAEDPAKKGVCSNFLCDTKAGDEVQMTGPAGKVMLMPEEDPKTDLIMVATGTGIAPYRGFIRRLFTEKTPAGEAYEGTAWLFLGVANSDALLYDDEWQEVKKNYPDNFRLDYALSREQENKKGGKMYIQDKVEEYADEIFTKLDNGAHIYFCGLKGMMPGIQDMLKGVAESKGLDYDEWLKGLKKSKQWHVEVY
;
A
#
# COMPACT_ATOMS: atom_id res chain seq x y z
N MET A 1 1.72 -30.51 -60.00
CA MET A 1 2.21 -29.29 -60.69
C MET A 1 2.86 -28.45 -59.59
N VAL A 2 4.18 -28.36 -59.39
CA VAL A 2 5.33 -28.11 -60.30
C VAL A 2 5.41 -26.64 -60.76
N LYS A 3 6.59 -26.01 -60.54
CA LYS A 3 7.06 -24.64 -60.87
C LYS A 3 6.73 -23.52 -59.86
N PHE A 4 7.60 -22.54 -59.55
CA PHE A 4 9.03 -22.26 -59.87
C PHE A 4 9.65 -21.42 -58.69
N ILE A 5 10.95 -21.45 -58.32
CA ILE A 5 12.15 -20.73 -58.89
C ILE A 5 11.87 -19.21 -59.07
N THR A 6 12.61 -18.18 -58.60
CA THR A 6 14.02 -17.87 -58.15
C THR A 6 13.93 -16.84 -56.97
N ALA A 7 14.82 -16.58 -55.99
CA ALA A 7 16.23 -16.85 -55.65
C ALA A 7 17.32 -15.79 -56.04
N ILE A 8 18.37 -15.67 -55.18
CA ILE A 8 19.73 -15.04 -55.36
C ILE A 8 20.01 -13.55 -54.98
N SER A 9 21.06 -13.40 -54.15
CA SER A 9 22.06 -12.30 -53.96
C SER A 9 21.83 -10.97 -53.18
N THR A 10 22.49 -10.90 -52.00
CA THR A 10 23.76 -10.17 -51.75
C THR A 10 23.89 -8.66 -52.05
N LEU A 11 24.12 -7.87 -51.00
CA LEU A 11 25.38 -7.11 -50.87
C LEU A 11 25.75 -6.86 -49.39
N LEU A 12 27.04 -6.71 -49.12
CA LEU A 12 27.63 -6.44 -47.80
C LEU A 12 28.62 -5.27 -47.94
N VAL A 13 28.48 -4.24 -47.10
CA VAL A 13 29.46 -3.13 -47.01
C VAL A 13 29.71 -2.80 -45.54
N VAL A 14 30.97 -2.88 -45.14
CA VAL A 14 31.48 -2.43 -43.85
C VAL A 14 32.03 -1.02 -44.02
N SER A 15 31.82 -0.14 -43.04
CA SER A 15 32.63 1.07 -42.89
C SER A 15 32.89 1.34 -41.41
N THR A 16 34.13 1.66 -41.07
CA THR A 16 34.59 1.91 -39.70
C THR A 16 35.21 3.29 -39.60
N SER A 17 34.96 4.00 -38.50
CA SER A 17 35.74 5.15 -38.06
C SER A 17 35.56 5.35 -36.54
N ALA A 18 36.51 6.02 -35.89
CA ALA A 18 36.59 6.13 -34.42
C ALA A 18 37.30 7.44 -34.01
N PHE A 19 37.37 7.68 -32.68
CA PHE A 19 37.97 8.87 -32.02
C PHE A 19 37.17 10.19 -32.22
N SER A 20 37.13 11.15 -31.28
CA SER A 20 37.64 11.24 -29.89
C SER A 20 36.81 12.25 -29.05
N PRO A 21 36.90 12.28 -27.71
CA PRO A 21 36.02 13.11 -26.85
C PRO A 21 36.62 14.45 -26.37
N ALA A 22 35.82 15.52 -26.38
CA ALA A 22 36.10 16.85 -25.81
C ALA A 22 34.76 17.66 -25.71
N THR A 23 34.49 18.62 -24.80
CA THR A 23 35.19 19.17 -23.61
C THR A 23 34.13 19.67 -22.59
N VAL A 24 34.48 19.93 -21.33
CA VAL A 24 33.62 20.63 -20.34
C VAL A 24 34.16 22.05 -20.06
N PRO A 25 33.33 23.11 -20.05
CA PRO A 25 33.73 24.46 -19.62
C PRO A 25 33.49 24.69 -18.11
N GLN A 26 34.41 25.41 -17.45
CA GLN A 26 34.31 25.75 -16.02
C GLN A 26 34.62 27.24 -15.76
N ALA A 27 33.66 27.97 -15.19
CA ALA A 27 33.79 29.33 -14.66
C ALA A 27 32.63 29.59 -13.67
N ALA A 28 32.71 30.47 -12.67
CA ALA A 28 33.77 31.39 -12.25
C ALA A 28 33.93 31.43 -10.71
N ARG A 29 34.87 32.24 -10.19
CA ARG A 29 35.18 32.37 -8.76
C ARG A 29 34.33 33.45 -8.08
N GLY A 30 34.08 33.30 -6.78
CA GLY A 30 33.50 34.35 -5.92
C GLY A 30 33.91 34.19 -4.45
N ASN A 31 35.01 34.84 -4.04
CA ASN A 31 35.44 34.87 -2.63
C ASN A 31 34.85 36.09 -1.92
N VAL A 32 34.22 35.88 -0.76
CA VAL A 32 34.03 36.91 0.28
C VAL A 32 34.38 36.27 1.62
N ALA A 33 35.31 36.88 2.36
CA ALA A 33 35.76 36.40 3.67
C ALA A 33 35.22 37.31 4.77
N LEU A 34 34.80 36.75 5.91
CA LEU A 34 34.38 37.53 7.08
C LEU A 34 34.73 36.85 8.42
N SER A 35 35.76 37.41 9.07
CA SER A 35 36.15 37.36 10.50
C SER A 35 35.84 36.12 11.37
N MET A 36 36.90 35.52 11.92
CA MET A 36 36.83 34.60 13.07
C MET A 36 36.58 35.34 14.39
N LYS A 37 35.87 34.73 15.35
CA LYS A 37 35.98 35.00 16.80
C LYS A 37 35.71 33.74 17.65
N SER A 38 36.79 33.23 18.26
CA SER A 38 36.89 32.46 19.53
C SER A 38 35.70 31.63 20.04
N GLU A 39 35.88 30.31 20.12
CA GLU A 39 35.05 29.39 20.91
C GLU A 39 35.49 29.32 22.40
N GLU A 40 34.57 28.99 23.31
CA GLU A 40 34.87 28.58 24.70
C GLU A 40 34.77 27.04 24.86
N PRO A 41 35.59 26.40 25.71
CA PRO A 41 35.73 24.93 25.70
C PRO A 41 34.60 24.15 26.38
N VAL A 42 34.25 23.00 25.78
CA VAL A 42 33.17 22.07 26.14
C VAL A 42 33.21 21.53 27.58
N SER A 43 34.36 21.61 28.27
CA SER A 43 34.62 20.94 29.55
C SER A 43 33.72 21.39 30.72
N LYS A 44 33.20 22.61 30.71
CA LYS A 44 32.30 23.12 31.77
C LYS A 44 30.92 22.43 31.76
N ARG A 45 30.31 22.22 30.58
CA ARG A 45 28.95 21.62 30.47
C ARG A 45 28.91 20.17 30.99
N GLN A 46 29.93 19.37 30.69
CA GLN A 46 29.98 17.96 31.11
C GLN A 46 30.13 17.77 32.63
N ARG A 47 30.72 18.74 33.36
CA ARG A 47 30.78 18.69 34.84
C ARG A 47 29.42 18.93 35.50
N ALA A 48 28.61 19.86 34.98
CA ALA A 48 27.28 20.13 35.52
C ALA A 48 26.34 18.91 35.42
N LEU A 49 26.27 18.29 34.24
CA LEU A 49 25.46 17.08 33.98
C LEU A 49 25.86 15.90 34.89
N LYS A 50 27.16 15.68 35.11
CA LYS A 50 27.64 14.62 36.03
C LYS A 50 27.28 14.88 37.51
N HIS A 51 27.07 16.13 37.91
CA HIS A 51 26.66 16.43 39.28
C HIS A 51 25.16 16.22 39.52
N LEU A 52 24.31 16.61 38.54
CA LEU A 52 22.87 16.36 38.56
C LEU A 52 22.53 14.87 38.62
N GLY A 53 23.18 14.05 37.77
CA GLY A 53 22.94 12.60 37.74
C GLY A 53 23.23 11.89 39.07
N LYS A 54 24.23 12.36 39.83
CA LYS A 54 24.54 11.80 41.16
C LYS A 54 23.48 12.12 42.23
N VAL A 55 22.80 13.27 42.13
CA VAL A 55 21.74 13.65 43.08
C VAL A 55 20.47 12.84 42.80
N ALA A 56 20.09 12.68 41.52
CA ALA A 56 18.93 11.88 41.14
C ALA A 56 19.05 10.41 41.57
N GLY A 57 20.22 9.78 41.36
CA GLY A 57 20.45 8.38 41.74
C GLY A 57 20.37 8.12 43.25
N ALA A 58 20.73 9.09 44.09
CA ALA A 58 20.65 8.97 45.55
C ALA A 58 19.20 8.97 46.07
N VAL A 59 18.29 9.69 45.40
CA VAL A 59 16.87 9.76 45.79
C VAL A 59 16.13 8.47 45.40
N ALA A 60 16.36 7.95 44.19
CA ALA A 60 15.71 6.72 43.71
C ALA A 60 16.01 5.49 44.61
N SER A 61 17.24 5.37 45.11
CA SER A 61 17.66 4.23 45.95
C SER A 61 17.02 4.21 47.34
N ALA A 62 16.38 5.29 47.79
CA ALA A 62 15.70 5.38 49.09
C ALA A 62 14.21 4.97 49.04
N ALA A 63 13.59 4.98 47.85
CA ALA A 63 12.15 4.73 47.69
C ALA A 63 11.77 3.23 47.60
N LEU A 64 12.75 2.35 47.42
CA LEU A 64 12.53 0.92 47.12
C LEU A 64 12.50 -0.01 48.36
N MET A 65 12.48 0.55 49.58
CA MET A 65 12.74 -0.20 50.83
C MET A 65 11.67 -0.06 51.93
N THR A 66 10.39 0.13 51.58
CA THR A 66 9.24 -0.21 52.45
C THR A 66 7.99 -0.55 51.63
N GLY A 67 7.46 -1.77 51.77
CA GLY A 67 6.14 -2.15 51.27
C GLY A 67 5.28 -2.72 52.39
N GLY A 68 4.02 -2.26 52.51
CA GLY A 68 3.10 -2.68 53.57
C GLY A 68 2.03 -1.63 53.89
N VAL A 69 0.82 -2.08 54.28
CA VAL A 69 -0.43 -1.30 54.40
C VAL A 69 -1.29 -1.96 55.50
N PRO A 70 -2.23 -1.28 56.21
CA PRO A 70 -2.27 0.06 56.81
C PRO A 70 -2.36 -0.11 58.38
N PRO A 71 -3.33 0.47 59.13
CA PRO A 71 -3.67 1.89 59.41
C PRO A 71 -3.37 2.30 60.87
N ALA A 72 -3.45 3.61 61.20
CA ALA A 72 -4.09 4.21 62.41
C ALA A 72 -3.44 5.51 62.93
N LEU A 73 -4.30 6.40 63.45
CA LEU A 73 -4.11 7.36 64.56
C LEU A 73 -2.73 8.03 64.82
N ALA A 74 -2.59 9.22 64.24
CA ALA A 74 -2.25 10.48 64.92
C ALA A 74 -1.22 10.49 66.09
N ARG A 75 -0.04 11.08 65.84
CA ARG A 75 0.53 12.25 66.55
C ARG A 75 1.94 12.62 66.03
N GLY A 76 2.29 13.91 66.04
CA GLY A 76 3.69 14.36 66.17
C GLY A 76 4.37 15.01 64.94
N LYS A 77 4.30 16.35 64.88
CA LYS A 77 5.33 17.29 64.39
C LYS A 77 6.41 16.74 63.40
N LYS A 78 6.11 16.66 62.10
CA LYS A 78 7.15 16.63 61.05
C LYS A 78 6.73 17.18 59.67
N ALA A 79 5.81 18.15 59.65
CA ALA A 79 5.15 18.64 58.43
C ALA A 79 5.38 20.13 58.10
N VAL A 80 6.26 20.83 58.83
CA VAL A 80 6.45 22.30 58.69
C VAL A 80 7.66 22.66 57.83
N GLU A 81 8.74 21.88 57.90
CA GLU A 81 10.05 22.21 57.32
C GLU A 81 10.16 21.96 55.80
N VAL A 82 9.17 21.29 55.20
CA VAL A 82 9.14 20.95 53.76
C VAL A 82 8.50 22.07 52.91
N VAL A 83 7.77 23.01 53.54
CA VAL A 83 6.94 24.00 52.83
C VAL A 83 7.77 25.20 52.33
N GLU A 84 8.74 25.68 53.12
CA GLU A 84 9.48 26.92 52.80
C GLU A 84 10.47 26.80 51.64
N THR A 85 10.96 25.58 51.34
CA THR A 85 11.89 25.35 50.22
C THR A 85 11.23 25.38 48.84
N SER A 86 9.92 25.17 48.74
CA SER A 86 9.20 25.10 47.46
C SER A 86 8.86 26.48 46.89
N THR A 87 8.67 27.49 47.74
CA THR A 87 8.39 28.88 47.32
C THR A 87 9.56 29.52 46.57
N CYS A 88 10.80 29.30 47.02
CA CYS A 88 11.99 29.93 46.44
C CYS A 88 12.26 29.54 44.97
N MET A 89 11.82 28.35 44.53
CA MET A 89 12.02 27.91 43.14
C MET A 89 10.99 28.52 42.16
N LEU A 90 9.79 28.87 42.63
CA LEU A 90 8.72 29.39 41.76
C LEU A 90 8.94 30.84 41.33
N GLU A 91 9.58 31.67 42.15
CA GLU A 91 9.83 33.08 41.80
C GLU A 91 11.00 33.22 40.82
N THR A 92 12.08 32.46 41.03
CA THR A 92 13.24 32.43 40.12
C THR A 92 12.85 32.04 38.69
N ALA A 93 11.87 31.15 38.52
CA ALA A 93 11.36 30.72 37.22
C ALA A 93 10.60 31.82 36.44
N LYS A 94 10.07 32.85 37.11
CA LYS A 94 9.30 33.93 36.45
C LYS A 94 10.15 34.99 35.78
N GLN A 95 11.44 35.11 36.14
CA GLN A 95 12.27 36.26 35.77
C GLN A 95 13.08 36.11 34.46
N PHE A 96 13.03 34.92 33.82
CA PHE A 96 13.74 34.63 32.56
C PHE A 96 12.83 34.14 31.42
N GLY A 97 11.50 34.14 31.60
CA GLY A 97 10.52 33.59 30.66
C GLY A 97 9.92 34.58 29.65
N ALA A 98 10.73 35.42 29.00
CA ALA A 98 10.25 36.48 28.10
C ALA A 98 10.76 36.31 26.65
N GLY A 99 10.20 35.34 25.91
CA GLY A 99 10.45 35.20 24.47
C GLY A 99 9.96 33.88 23.86
N ILE A 100 9.12 33.99 22.83
CA ILE A 100 8.57 32.90 21.99
C ILE A 100 7.65 31.93 22.77
N GLY A 101 6.36 31.90 22.40
CA GLY A 101 5.33 31.15 23.12
C GLY A 101 4.90 29.86 22.45
N ALA A 102 4.49 28.88 23.27
CA ALA A 102 3.65 27.75 22.89
C ALA A 102 2.71 27.42 24.06
N GLY A 103 1.41 27.31 23.81
CA GLY A 103 0.41 27.06 24.85
C GLY A 103 0.14 25.57 25.06
N VAL A 104 0.69 24.98 26.12
CA VAL A 104 0.25 23.69 26.68
C VAL A 104 0.10 23.85 28.19
N GLY A 105 -1.09 23.54 28.72
CA GLY A 105 -1.43 23.78 30.12
C GLY A 105 -0.74 22.81 31.10
N ALA A 106 -0.45 23.29 32.32
CA ALA A 106 0.31 22.57 33.34
C ALA A 106 -0.34 21.28 33.90
N ALA A 107 -1.50 20.87 33.39
CA ALA A 107 -2.15 19.60 33.74
C ALA A 107 -1.34 18.36 33.30
N ALA A 108 -0.60 18.45 32.20
CA ALA A 108 0.13 17.32 31.62
C ALA A 108 1.28 16.79 32.48
N LEU A 109 1.79 17.59 33.44
CA LEU A 109 2.99 17.24 34.21
C LEU A 109 2.72 16.40 35.48
N VAL A 110 1.45 16.24 35.87
CA VAL A 110 1.08 15.53 37.12
C VAL A 110 0.83 14.04 36.90
N GLY A 111 0.32 13.64 35.73
CA GLY A 111 0.08 12.22 35.42
C GLY A 111 1.37 11.40 35.32
N ALA A 112 2.46 12.00 34.84
CA ALA A 112 3.72 11.34 34.52
C ALA A 112 4.55 10.79 35.71
N ILE A 113 4.07 10.94 36.95
CA ILE A 113 4.80 10.55 38.18
C ILE A 113 4.07 9.45 38.98
N PHE A 114 2.76 9.29 38.80
CA PHE A 114 1.96 8.26 39.49
C PHE A 114 1.00 7.46 38.56
N GLY A 115 1.01 7.73 37.26
CA GLY A 115 0.33 6.90 36.26
C GLY A 115 1.04 5.57 36.05
N GLY A 116 0.61 4.53 36.77
CA GLY A 116 0.99 3.14 36.53
C GLY A 116 0.32 2.55 35.29
N ASP A 117 0.32 3.28 34.17
CA ASP A 117 -0.26 2.82 32.92
C ASP A 117 0.58 1.67 32.35
N SER A 118 0.14 0.45 32.66
CA SER A 118 0.35 -0.69 31.77
C SER A 118 -0.08 -0.24 30.38
N ALA A 119 0.89 -0.06 29.48
CA ALA A 119 0.62 0.20 28.07
C ALA A 119 -0.17 -1.02 27.54
N ALA A 120 -1.50 -0.88 27.50
CA ALA A 120 -2.37 -1.94 27.06
C ALA A 120 -1.92 -2.40 25.67
N ALA A 121 -1.75 -3.70 25.49
CA ALA A 121 -1.55 -4.25 24.16
C ALA A 121 -2.70 -3.72 23.28
N PRO A 122 -2.41 -3.21 22.06
CA PRO A 122 -3.46 -2.67 21.20
C PRO A 122 -4.53 -3.75 21.03
N ALA A 123 -5.80 -3.37 21.25
CA ALA A 123 -6.91 -4.32 21.19
C ALA A 123 -6.85 -5.11 19.88
N LYS A 124 -6.99 -6.43 19.96
CA LYS A 124 -6.91 -7.30 18.79
C LYS A 124 -7.94 -6.85 17.75
N GLN A 125 -7.51 -6.83 16.50
CA GLN A 125 -8.36 -6.49 15.37
C GLN A 125 -8.97 -7.79 14.85
N ASP A 126 -9.88 -8.38 15.63
CA ASP A 126 -10.47 -9.71 15.39
C ASP A 126 -11.98 -9.69 15.13
N PHE A 127 -12.63 -8.51 15.21
CA PHE A 127 -14.09 -8.38 15.17
C PHE A 127 -14.76 -8.62 13.80
N LEU A 128 -14.00 -8.85 12.72
CA LEU A 128 -14.50 -9.28 11.39
C LEU A 128 -13.83 -10.59 10.90
N GLU A 129 -13.25 -11.36 11.81
CA GLU A 129 -12.68 -12.67 11.50
C GLU A 129 -13.73 -13.79 11.55
N ALA A 130 -13.45 -14.88 10.86
CA ALA A 130 -14.13 -16.15 11.09
C ALA A 130 -13.53 -16.87 12.31
N ASP A 131 -14.17 -17.93 12.79
CA ASP A 131 -13.60 -18.86 13.77
C ASP A 131 -13.59 -20.28 13.18
N PRO A 132 -12.42 -20.82 12.76
CA PRO A 132 -11.11 -20.17 12.73
C PRO A 132 -11.01 -19.08 11.64
N TYR A 133 -10.03 -18.16 11.73
CA TYR A 133 -9.94 -16.97 10.86
C TYR A 133 -9.93 -17.27 9.36
N TRP A 134 -9.42 -18.44 8.98
CA TRP A 134 -9.32 -18.91 7.61
C TRP A 134 -10.59 -19.54 7.03
N ASP A 135 -11.68 -19.72 7.80
CA ASP A 135 -12.90 -20.35 7.29
C ASP A 135 -13.66 -19.47 6.28
N GLN A 136 -13.55 -19.84 5.01
CA GLN A 136 -14.18 -19.15 3.88
C GLN A 136 -15.63 -19.61 3.59
N SER A 137 -16.21 -20.47 4.45
CA SER A 137 -17.60 -20.94 4.29
C SER A 137 -18.59 -19.77 4.26
N ASN A 138 -18.38 -18.77 5.13
CA ASN A 138 -19.27 -17.63 5.36
C ASN A 138 -18.97 -16.40 4.49
N VAL A 139 -18.06 -16.49 3.50
CA VAL A 139 -17.73 -15.35 2.61
C VAL A 139 -19.00 -14.77 1.96
N PRO A 140 -19.32 -13.48 2.19
CA PRO A 140 -20.53 -12.85 1.68
C PRO A 140 -20.50 -12.79 0.15
N VAL A 141 -21.63 -13.06 -0.50
CA VAL A 141 -21.75 -12.97 -1.97
C VAL A 141 -23.17 -12.55 -2.35
N ASN A 142 -23.30 -11.51 -3.19
CA ASN A 142 -24.58 -10.98 -3.67
C ASN A 142 -25.57 -10.62 -2.56
N VAL A 143 -25.09 -10.02 -1.46
CA VAL A 143 -25.90 -9.44 -0.38
C VAL A 143 -26.89 -8.42 -0.97
N TYR A 144 -26.37 -7.45 -1.74
CA TYR A 144 -27.16 -6.47 -2.47
C TYR A 144 -27.16 -6.77 -3.97
N LYS A 145 -28.30 -6.58 -4.63
CA LYS A 145 -28.57 -7.05 -6.00
C LYS A 145 -29.14 -5.91 -6.84
N ASN A 146 -29.05 -5.99 -8.17
CA ASN A 146 -29.45 -4.90 -9.09
C ASN A 146 -30.92 -4.42 -8.95
N LYS A 147 -31.79 -5.14 -8.24
CA LYS A 147 -33.19 -4.75 -7.93
C LYS A 147 -33.35 -4.04 -6.57
N ALA A 148 -32.37 -4.20 -5.69
CA ALA A 148 -32.28 -3.63 -4.35
C ALA A 148 -30.79 -3.38 -4.05
N PRO A 149 -30.19 -2.35 -4.68
CA PRO A 149 -28.81 -1.94 -4.41
C PRO A 149 -28.68 -1.34 -3.01
N PHE A 150 -27.46 -1.36 -2.49
CA PHE A 150 -27.07 -0.56 -1.33
C PHE A 150 -26.80 0.89 -1.76
N THR A 151 -27.05 1.86 -0.87
CA THR A 151 -26.73 3.28 -1.10
C THR A 151 -25.58 3.69 -0.20
N GLY A 152 -24.36 3.60 -0.70
CA GLY A 152 -23.14 4.00 0.02
C GLY A 152 -22.87 5.48 -0.13
N LYS A 153 -22.19 6.08 0.86
CA LYS A 153 -21.86 7.52 0.89
C LYS A 153 -20.37 7.70 0.64
N VAL A 154 -19.98 8.51 -0.34
CA VAL A 154 -18.57 8.79 -0.61
C VAL A 154 -17.99 9.58 0.55
N VAL A 155 -16.91 9.06 1.16
CA VAL A 155 -16.16 9.73 2.24
C VAL A 155 -15.09 10.64 1.63
N SER A 156 -14.35 10.14 0.63
CA SER A 156 -13.40 10.96 -0.13
C SER A 156 -13.05 10.35 -1.48
N THR A 157 -12.78 11.21 -2.46
CA THR A 157 -12.26 10.86 -3.78
C THR A 157 -10.95 11.62 -3.99
N LYS A 158 -9.86 10.90 -4.25
CA LYS A 158 -8.49 11.46 -4.35
C LYS A 158 -7.80 10.93 -5.59
N ARG A 159 -7.20 11.81 -6.40
CA ARG A 159 -6.31 11.44 -7.51
C ARG A 159 -4.98 10.89 -6.94
N ILE A 160 -4.63 9.65 -7.29
CA ILE A 160 -3.46 8.92 -6.71
C ILE A 160 -2.35 8.69 -7.74
N VAL A 161 -2.18 9.61 -8.69
CA VAL A 161 -1.18 9.54 -9.77
C VAL A 161 -0.53 10.90 -10.00
N GLY A 162 0.73 10.92 -10.43
CA GLY A 162 1.51 12.11 -10.72
C GLY A 162 1.04 12.88 -11.98
N PRO A 163 1.58 14.08 -12.24
CA PRO A 163 1.20 14.90 -13.39
C PRO A 163 1.58 14.29 -14.76
N LYS A 164 2.56 13.39 -14.83
CA LYS A 164 3.00 12.73 -16.10
C LYS A 164 2.32 11.37 -16.32
N ALA A 165 1.41 10.95 -15.45
CA ALA A 165 0.67 9.71 -15.61
C ALA A 165 -0.20 9.74 -16.89
N THR A 166 -0.42 8.59 -17.50
CA THR A 166 -1.03 8.50 -18.85
C THR A 166 -2.57 8.60 -18.86
N GLY A 167 -3.14 9.12 -17.79
CA GLY A 167 -4.55 9.11 -17.47
C GLY A 167 -4.74 9.27 -15.97
N GLU A 168 -5.97 9.51 -15.53
CA GLU A 168 -6.28 9.69 -14.12
C GLU A 168 -6.74 8.38 -13.47
N THR A 169 -6.13 8.05 -12.33
CA THR A 169 -6.63 7.03 -11.39
C THR A 169 -6.90 7.67 -10.05
N CYS A 170 -8.08 7.38 -9.50
CA CYS A 170 -8.54 7.85 -8.21
C CYS A 170 -8.70 6.70 -7.23
N HIS A 171 -8.38 6.96 -5.97
CA HIS A 171 -8.81 6.19 -4.82
C HIS A 171 -10.10 6.82 -4.27
N ILE A 172 -11.12 6.00 -4.05
CA ILE A 172 -12.46 6.43 -3.63
C ILE A 172 -12.85 5.62 -2.40
N VAL A 173 -13.01 6.28 -1.26
CA VAL A 173 -13.48 5.67 0.00
C VAL A 173 -14.99 5.85 0.10
N ILE A 174 -15.72 4.78 0.37
CA ILE A 174 -17.18 4.76 0.51
C ILE A 174 -17.54 4.19 1.88
N ASP A 175 -18.39 4.92 2.61
CA ASP A 175 -19.02 4.48 3.86
C ASP A 175 -20.22 3.58 3.52
N HIS A 176 -20.27 2.43 4.18
CA HIS A 176 -21.36 1.47 4.13
C HIS A 176 -21.93 1.13 5.52
N GLU A 177 -21.59 1.93 6.54
CA GLU A 177 -22.10 1.95 7.92
C GLU A 177 -21.86 0.65 8.74
N GLY A 178 -21.36 -0.41 8.08
CA GLY A 178 -21.20 -1.78 8.57
C GLY A 178 -22.12 -2.79 7.87
N ASP A 179 -23.15 -2.33 7.15
CA ASP A 179 -24.21 -3.16 6.56
C ASP A 179 -23.82 -3.88 5.26
N PHE A 180 -22.60 -3.69 4.76
CA PHE A 180 -22.12 -4.22 3.48
C PHE A 180 -20.77 -4.95 3.56
N PRO A 181 -20.64 -5.99 4.42
CA PRO A 181 -19.40 -6.73 4.57
C PRO A 181 -18.95 -7.39 3.28
N TYR A 182 -17.63 -7.42 3.09
CA TYR A 182 -16.92 -8.05 1.98
C TYR A 182 -15.60 -8.66 2.50
N TRP A 183 -15.00 -9.54 1.70
CA TRP A 183 -13.67 -10.09 1.96
C TRP A 183 -12.66 -9.59 0.91
N GLU A 184 -11.38 -9.72 1.23
CA GLU A 184 -10.27 -9.30 0.37
C GLU A 184 -10.36 -9.96 -1.01
N GLY A 185 -10.07 -9.18 -2.06
CA GLY A 185 -10.14 -9.65 -3.44
C GLY A 185 -11.55 -9.77 -4.04
N GLN A 186 -12.61 -9.46 -3.29
CA GLN A 186 -13.95 -9.34 -3.88
C GLN A 186 -14.12 -8.04 -4.69
N SER A 187 -15.16 -8.00 -5.51
CA SER A 187 -15.58 -6.85 -6.32
C SER A 187 -16.92 -6.27 -5.85
N TRP A 188 -17.05 -4.95 -5.86
CA TRP A 188 -18.33 -4.25 -5.77
C TRP A 188 -18.83 -3.86 -7.16
N GLY A 189 -20.14 -3.91 -7.37
CA GLY A 189 -20.81 -3.50 -8.59
C GLY A 189 -21.50 -2.15 -8.46
N VAL A 190 -21.01 -1.11 -9.14
CA VAL A 190 -21.60 0.23 -9.13
C VAL A 190 -22.59 0.43 -10.28
N ILE A 191 -23.75 0.98 -9.97
CA ILE A 191 -24.75 1.47 -10.94
C ILE A 191 -24.58 3.00 -11.04
N PRO A 192 -24.08 3.55 -12.16
CA PRO A 192 -23.98 5.00 -12.32
C PRO A 192 -25.37 5.63 -12.57
N PRO A 193 -25.59 6.88 -12.15
CA PRO A 193 -26.86 7.57 -12.34
C PRO A 193 -27.15 7.83 -13.83
N GLY A 194 -28.44 7.94 -14.17
CA GLY A 194 -28.92 8.20 -15.53
C GLY A 194 -29.45 6.96 -16.26
N VAL A 195 -29.75 7.15 -17.55
CA VAL A 195 -30.31 6.12 -18.44
C VAL A 195 -29.50 6.02 -19.73
N ARG A 196 -29.56 4.84 -20.36
CA ARG A 196 -28.88 4.56 -21.62
C ARG A 196 -29.68 5.16 -22.79
N GLU A 197 -29.05 6.06 -23.55
CA GLU A 197 -29.63 6.72 -24.74
C GLU A 197 -30.28 5.73 -25.72
N LYS A 198 -29.69 4.54 -25.90
CA LYS A 198 -30.19 3.51 -26.83
C LYS A 198 -31.56 2.92 -26.47
N ASP A 199 -31.87 2.76 -25.18
CA ASP A 199 -33.07 2.01 -24.78
C ASP A 199 -33.81 2.54 -23.54
N GLY A 200 -33.45 3.73 -23.04
CA GLY A 200 -34.13 4.44 -21.95
C GLY A 200 -34.03 3.76 -20.57
N LYS A 201 -33.33 2.63 -20.46
CA LYS A 201 -33.20 1.86 -19.21
C LYS A 201 -32.03 2.37 -18.36
N PRO A 202 -32.06 2.16 -17.04
CA PRO A 202 -30.91 2.46 -16.16
C PRO A 202 -29.61 1.85 -16.68
N HIS A 203 -28.48 2.50 -16.37
CA HIS A 203 -27.17 1.95 -16.74
C HIS A 203 -26.92 0.58 -16.10
N SER A 204 -26.22 -0.30 -16.83
CA SER A 204 -25.79 -1.59 -16.28
C SER A 204 -24.71 -1.42 -15.20
N VAL A 205 -24.69 -2.34 -14.24
CA VAL A 205 -23.63 -2.46 -13.22
C VAL A 205 -22.24 -2.52 -13.89
N ARG A 206 -21.25 -1.82 -13.32
CA ARG A 206 -19.82 -2.01 -13.58
C ARG A 206 -19.18 -2.58 -12.31
N LEU A 207 -18.47 -3.70 -12.44
CA LEU A 207 -17.68 -4.26 -11.33
C LEU A 207 -16.36 -3.49 -11.18
N TYR A 208 -15.96 -3.31 -9.92
CA TYR A 208 -14.67 -2.76 -9.52
C TYR A 208 -14.15 -3.62 -8.35
N SER A 209 -12.96 -4.19 -8.50
CA SER A 209 -12.26 -4.92 -7.44
C SER A 209 -12.00 -3.99 -6.25
N ILE A 210 -12.28 -4.47 -5.04
CA ILE A 210 -12.18 -3.67 -3.81
C ILE A 210 -10.69 -3.50 -3.48
N ALA A 211 -10.32 -2.28 -3.07
CA ALA A 211 -8.95 -1.81 -2.86
C ALA A 211 -8.58 -1.65 -1.38
N SER A 212 -9.40 -2.21 -0.49
CA SER A 212 -9.26 -2.20 0.97
C SER A 212 -9.41 -3.62 1.52
N SER A 213 -8.91 -3.84 2.73
CA SER A 213 -9.28 -5.00 3.56
C SER A 213 -10.72 -4.88 4.06
N ARG A 214 -11.26 -5.95 4.65
CA ARG A 214 -12.60 -6.03 5.26
C ARG A 214 -12.84 -5.00 6.37
N TYR A 215 -11.78 -4.50 7.00
CA TYR A 215 -11.83 -3.44 8.01
C TYR A 215 -11.90 -2.03 7.42
N GLY A 216 -11.77 -1.88 6.11
CA GLY A 216 -11.81 -0.57 5.44
C GLY A 216 -10.50 0.21 5.56
N ASP A 217 -10.49 1.42 4.99
CA ASP A 217 -9.27 2.23 4.97
C ASP A 217 -8.95 2.86 6.35
N ASP A 218 -9.98 3.05 7.17
CA ASP A 218 -9.96 3.61 8.53
C ASP A 218 -9.92 2.54 9.65
N MET A 219 -9.86 1.25 9.28
CA MET A 219 -9.90 0.08 10.17
C MET A 219 -11.20 -0.07 11.00
N SER A 220 -12.29 0.64 10.67
CA SER A 220 -13.54 0.62 11.44
C SER A 220 -14.51 -0.51 11.10
N GLY A 221 -14.30 -1.21 9.97
CA GLY A 221 -15.24 -2.16 9.40
C GLY A 221 -16.46 -1.54 8.71
N LYS A 222 -16.49 -0.21 8.56
CA LYS A 222 -17.63 0.54 7.98
C LYS A 222 -17.33 1.18 6.64
N THR A 223 -16.05 1.29 6.27
CA THR A 223 -15.65 1.83 4.96
C THR A 223 -15.13 0.73 4.05
N GLY A 224 -15.14 0.99 2.75
CA GLY A 224 -14.34 0.25 1.78
C GLY A 224 -14.01 1.11 0.57
N SER A 225 -12.98 0.70 -0.17
CA SER A 225 -12.31 1.58 -1.14
C SER A 225 -12.27 1.01 -2.54
N LEU A 226 -12.32 1.87 -3.55
CA LEU A 226 -12.20 1.49 -4.96
C LEU A 226 -11.02 2.21 -5.64
N CYS A 227 -10.28 1.47 -6.48
CA CYS A 227 -9.19 2.00 -7.31
C CYS A 227 -9.67 2.19 -8.76
N VAL A 228 -10.15 3.39 -9.09
CA VAL A 228 -10.87 3.66 -10.35
C VAL A 228 -10.02 4.49 -11.30
N ARG A 229 -9.70 3.93 -12.48
CA ARG A 229 -9.10 4.69 -13.59
C ARG A 229 -10.19 5.28 -14.47
N ARG A 230 -10.10 6.56 -14.83
CA ARG A 230 -10.95 7.17 -15.85
C ARG A 230 -10.76 6.45 -17.19
N ALA A 231 -11.85 5.96 -17.75
CA ALA A 231 -11.90 5.59 -19.17
C ALA A 231 -12.22 6.85 -19.98
N THR A 232 -11.21 7.42 -20.60
CA THR A 232 -11.33 8.41 -21.68
C THR A 232 -11.12 7.71 -23.03
N TYR A 233 -11.58 8.33 -24.12
CA TYR A 233 -11.35 7.85 -25.47
C TYR A 233 -10.52 8.87 -26.24
N TRP A 234 -9.33 8.48 -26.67
CA TRP A 234 -8.52 9.29 -27.58
C TRP A 234 -9.00 9.09 -29.02
N CYS A 235 -9.47 10.16 -29.66
CA CYS A 235 -9.88 10.13 -31.06
C CYS A 235 -8.65 10.35 -31.97
N PRO A 236 -8.26 9.37 -32.82
CA PRO A 236 -7.09 9.52 -33.69
C PRO A 236 -7.23 10.66 -34.71
N GLU A 237 -8.46 10.92 -35.17
CA GLU A 237 -8.79 11.94 -36.17
C GLU A 237 -8.68 13.35 -35.58
N MET A 238 -9.28 13.58 -34.41
CA MET A 238 -9.22 14.87 -33.72
C MET A 238 -7.88 15.12 -33.00
N LYS A 239 -7.07 14.07 -32.79
CA LYS A 239 -5.84 14.08 -31.97
C LYS A 239 -6.07 14.70 -30.58
N ALA A 240 -7.21 14.35 -30.00
CA ALA A 240 -7.69 14.83 -28.71
C ALA A 240 -8.56 13.76 -28.05
N GLU A 241 -8.84 13.91 -26.75
CA GLU A 241 -9.89 13.12 -26.10
C GLU A 241 -11.28 13.54 -26.59
N ASP A 242 -12.18 12.57 -26.73
CA ASP A 242 -13.58 12.77 -27.12
C ASP A 242 -14.48 12.68 -25.88
N PRO A 243 -15.04 13.81 -25.39
CA PRO A 243 -15.89 13.81 -24.20
C PRO A 243 -17.18 12.99 -24.37
N ALA A 244 -17.68 12.80 -25.59
CA ALA A 244 -18.89 12.03 -25.88
C ALA A 244 -18.66 10.52 -25.82
N LYS A 245 -17.39 10.06 -25.89
CA LYS A 245 -17.01 8.63 -25.80
C LYS A 245 -16.38 8.25 -24.46
N LYS A 246 -16.48 9.11 -23.42
CA LYS A 246 -15.97 8.82 -22.07
C LYS A 246 -16.77 7.72 -21.37
N GLY A 247 -16.10 6.88 -20.58
CA GLY A 247 -16.75 5.81 -19.82
C GLY A 247 -17.60 6.36 -18.67
N VAL A 248 -18.93 6.17 -18.76
CA VAL A 248 -19.92 6.75 -17.82
C VAL A 248 -19.56 6.48 -16.36
N CYS A 249 -19.44 5.21 -15.95
CA CYS A 249 -19.27 4.86 -14.53
C CYS A 249 -17.92 5.29 -13.95
N SER A 250 -16.82 5.12 -14.71
CA SER A 250 -15.49 5.52 -14.23
C SER A 250 -15.36 7.03 -14.08
N ASN A 251 -16.02 7.81 -14.93
CA ASN A 251 -15.98 9.27 -14.80
C ASN A 251 -16.89 9.73 -13.66
N PHE A 252 -18.13 9.23 -13.57
CA PHE A 252 -19.02 9.46 -12.43
C PHE A 252 -18.29 9.22 -11.10
N LEU A 253 -17.66 8.05 -10.92
CA LEU A 253 -16.91 7.71 -9.72
C LEU A 253 -15.75 8.68 -9.46
N CYS A 254 -14.89 8.96 -10.45
CA CYS A 254 -13.79 9.92 -10.28
C CYS A 254 -14.24 11.40 -10.13
N ASP A 255 -15.49 11.73 -10.47
CA ASP A 255 -16.09 13.06 -10.33
C ASP A 255 -16.83 13.26 -8.98
N THR A 256 -17.01 12.20 -8.19
CA THR A 256 -17.69 12.24 -6.87
C THR A 256 -16.93 13.04 -5.81
N LYS A 257 -17.68 13.51 -4.81
CA LYS A 257 -17.22 14.31 -3.67
C LYS A 257 -17.70 13.69 -2.35
N ALA A 258 -17.12 14.15 -1.24
CA ALA A 258 -17.56 13.77 0.09
C ALA A 258 -19.05 14.12 0.30
N GLY A 259 -19.86 13.13 0.65
CA GLY A 259 -21.32 13.23 0.80
C GLY A 259 -22.15 12.81 -0.42
N ASP A 260 -21.55 12.53 -1.58
CA ASP A 260 -22.28 12.00 -2.74
C ASP A 260 -22.72 10.55 -2.51
N GLU A 261 -23.92 10.18 -2.99
CA GLU A 261 -24.46 8.82 -2.89
C GLU A 261 -24.08 7.95 -4.11
N VAL A 262 -23.71 6.69 -3.87
CA VAL A 262 -23.36 5.70 -4.89
C VAL A 262 -24.21 4.45 -4.73
N GLN A 263 -24.84 4.01 -5.83
CA GLN A 263 -25.68 2.82 -5.89
C GLN A 263 -24.83 1.57 -6.14
N MET A 264 -24.82 0.64 -5.20
CA MET A 264 -23.85 -0.47 -5.13
C MET A 264 -24.51 -1.85 -5.03
N THR A 265 -23.80 -2.89 -5.48
CA THR A 265 -24.26 -4.29 -5.54
C THR A 265 -23.10 -5.26 -5.29
N GLY A 266 -23.38 -6.51 -4.93
CA GLY A 266 -22.38 -7.51 -4.56
C GLY A 266 -22.37 -7.83 -3.06
N PRO A 267 -21.21 -8.03 -2.41
CA PRO A 267 -19.91 -8.22 -3.07
C PRO A 267 -19.98 -9.44 -4.00
N ALA A 268 -19.09 -9.49 -4.98
CA ALA A 268 -19.06 -10.53 -6.00
C ALA A 268 -17.65 -11.08 -6.19
N GLY A 269 -17.56 -12.32 -6.66
CA GLY A 269 -16.31 -13.04 -6.83
C GLY A 269 -15.95 -13.94 -5.64
N LYS A 270 -15.34 -15.08 -5.98
CA LYS A 270 -14.59 -15.97 -5.07
C LYS A 270 -13.25 -16.45 -5.71
N VAL A 271 -12.86 -15.88 -6.85
CA VAL A 271 -11.65 -16.28 -7.61
C VAL A 271 -10.39 -15.65 -7.02
N MET A 272 -10.47 -14.42 -6.55
CA MET A 272 -9.33 -13.69 -5.98
C MET A 272 -9.31 -13.75 -4.44
N LEU A 273 -9.85 -14.82 -3.84
CA LEU A 273 -9.72 -15.03 -2.39
C LEU A 273 -8.30 -15.52 -2.07
N MET A 274 -7.78 -15.10 -0.93
CA MET A 274 -6.44 -15.45 -0.43
C MET A 274 -6.50 -16.80 0.30
N PRO A 275 -5.52 -17.72 0.14
CA PRO A 275 -5.40 -18.89 1.00
C PRO A 275 -4.94 -18.44 2.39
N GLU A 276 -5.70 -18.78 3.42
CA GLU A 276 -5.38 -18.43 4.81
C GLU A 276 -5.19 -19.68 5.70
N GLU A 277 -5.40 -20.88 5.14
CA GLU A 277 -5.31 -22.19 5.83
C GLU A 277 -3.87 -22.58 6.20
N ASP A 278 -2.88 -22.32 5.33
CA ASP A 278 -1.45 -22.48 5.61
C ASP A 278 -0.76 -21.11 5.59
N PRO A 279 -0.31 -20.58 6.74
CA PRO A 279 0.33 -19.27 6.81
C PRO A 279 1.68 -19.17 6.08
N LYS A 280 2.26 -20.30 5.64
CA LYS A 280 3.51 -20.34 4.85
C LYS A 280 3.28 -20.20 3.35
N THR A 281 2.04 -20.06 2.90
CA THR A 281 1.71 -19.95 1.48
C THR A 281 2.33 -18.69 0.87
N ASP A 282 3.23 -18.89 -0.09
CA ASP A 282 3.75 -17.84 -0.96
C ASP A 282 2.64 -17.29 -1.88
N LEU A 283 2.56 -15.96 -1.99
CA LEU A 283 1.55 -15.24 -2.77
C LEU A 283 2.22 -14.40 -3.86
N ILE A 284 2.15 -14.85 -5.10
CA ILE A 284 2.71 -14.16 -6.27
C ILE A 284 1.61 -13.31 -6.91
N MET A 285 1.71 -11.98 -6.80
CA MET A 285 0.66 -11.03 -7.16
C MET A 285 1.06 -10.23 -8.39
N VAL A 286 0.46 -10.52 -9.55
CA VAL A 286 0.79 -9.86 -10.82
C VAL A 286 -0.31 -8.85 -11.18
N ALA A 287 0.05 -7.57 -11.16
CA ALA A 287 -0.84 -6.43 -11.38
C ALA A 287 -0.49 -5.65 -12.66
N THR A 288 -1.52 -5.15 -13.36
CA THR A 288 -1.35 -3.99 -14.27
C THR A 288 -2.32 -2.86 -13.95
N GLY A 289 -1.77 -1.66 -13.69
CA GLY A 289 -2.56 -0.48 -13.33
C GLY A 289 -3.54 -0.74 -12.17
N THR A 290 -4.84 -0.55 -12.41
CA THR A 290 -5.89 -0.76 -11.39
C THR A 290 -6.04 -2.20 -10.91
N GLY A 291 -5.39 -3.17 -11.56
CA GLY A 291 -5.26 -4.54 -11.05
C GLY A 291 -4.50 -4.66 -9.73
N ILE A 292 -3.92 -3.56 -9.22
CA ILE A 292 -3.35 -3.47 -7.87
C ILE A 292 -4.41 -3.59 -6.75
N ALA A 293 -5.69 -3.30 -7.04
CA ALA A 293 -6.75 -3.21 -6.04
C ALA A 293 -6.86 -4.40 -5.07
N PRO A 294 -7.08 -5.66 -5.53
CA PRO A 294 -7.21 -6.81 -4.62
C PRO A 294 -5.96 -7.01 -3.74
N TYR A 295 -4.78 -6.75 -4.30
CA TYR A 295 -3.50 -6.92 -3.61
C TYR A 295 -3.26 -5.87 -2.53
N ARG A 296 -3.89 -4.68 -2.61
CA ARG A 296 -3.89 -3.73 -1.49
C ARG A 296 -4.68 -4.27 -0.30
N GLY A 297 -5.78 -4.96 -0.55
CA GLY A 297 -6.51 -5.70 0.49
C GLY A 297 -5.63 -6.78 1.13
N PHE A 298 -4.96 -7.61 0.32
CA PHE A 298 -4.04 -8.66 0.79
C PHE A 298 -2.91 -8.06 1.64
N ILE A 299 -2.15 -7.10 1.09
CA ILE A 299 -0.95 -6.54 1.73
C ILE A 299 -1.29 -5.84 3.05
N ARG A 300 -2.43 -5.12 3.13
CA ARG A 300 -2.88 -4.54 4.41
C ARG A 300 -3.28 -5.61 5.43
N ARG A 301 -4.03 -6.64 5.03
CA ARG A 301 -4.43 -7.75 5.91
C ARG A 301 -3.24 -8.55 6.45
N LEU A 302 -2.18 -8.71 5.66
CA LEU A 302 -0.99 -9.48 6.02
C LEU A 302 0.05 -8.66 6.82
N PHE A 303 0.25 -7.38 6.51
CA PHE A 303 1.39 -6.59 7.00
C PHE A 303 1.05 -5.25 7.68
N THR A 304 -0.22 -4.84 7.71
CA THR A 304 -0.64 -3.54 8.30
C THR A 304 -1.64 -3.72 9.46
N GLU A 305 -2.49 -4.74 9.37
CA GLU A 305 -3.52 -5.04 10.37
C GLU A 305 -3.00 -5.92 11.51
N LYS A 306 -3.65 -5.84 12.67
CA LYS A 306 -3.33 -6.67 13.85
C LYS A 306 -4.38 -7.76 14.05
N THR A 307 -4.63 -8.46 12.95
CA THR A 307 -5.56 -9.58 12.82
C THR A 307 -4.86 -10.90 13.13
N PRO A 308 -5.59 -11.96 13.52
CA PRO A 308 -5.06 -13.33 13.58
C PRO A 308 -4.38 -13.79 12.29
N ALA A 309 -4.87 -13.37 11.11
CA ALA A 309 -4.27 -13.70 9.82
C ALA A 309 -2.92 -13.01 9.61
N GLY A 310 -2.80 -11.72 9.93
CA GLY A 310 -1.53 -10.97 9.85
C GLY A 310 -0.52 -11.39 10.93
N GLU A 311 -0.99 -11.73 12.14
CA GLU A 311 -0.13 -12.28 13.21
C GLU A 311 0.42 -13.68 12.88
N ALA A 312 -0.24 -14.44 12.01
CA ALA A 312 0.15 -15.80 11.65
C ALA A 312 1.05 -15.90 10.40
N TYR A 313 1.07 -14.89 9.51
CA TYR A 313 1.67 -15.04 8.18
C TYR A 313 3.21 -15.22 8.22
N GLU A 314 3.69 -16.34 7.67
CA GLU A 314 5.11 -16.71 7.59
C GLU A 314 5.64 -16.73 6.13
N GLY A 315 4.77 -16.70 5.12
CA GLY A 315 5.12 -16.84 3.69
C GLY A 315 5.75 -15.60 3.02
N THR A 316 6.03 -15.71 1.72
CA THR A 316 6.48 -14.58 0.87
C THR A 316 5.32 -14.01 0.06
N ALA A 317 4.98 -12.75 0.27
CA ALA A 317 4.10 -11.97 -0.61
C ALA A 317 4.94 -11.19 -1.63
N TRP A 318 4.80 -11.49 -2.93
CA TRP A 318 5.61 -10.88 -3.99
C TRP A 318 4.72 -10.13 -4.99
N LEU A 319 4.77 -8.80 -4.92
CA LEU A 319 4.05 -7.90 -5.82
C LEU A 319 4.88 -7.57 -7.06
N PHE A 320 4.36 -7.95 -8.23
CA PHE A 320 4.79 -7.50 -9.55
C PHE A 320 3.79 -6.44 -10.05
N LEU A 321 4.20 -5.18 -10.17
CA LEU A 321 3.33 -4.09 -10.63
C LEU A 321 3.81 -3.47 -11.95
N GLY A 322 3.02 -3.67 -13.01
CA GLY A 322 3.23 -3.07 -14.34
C GLY A 322 2.45 -1.77 -14.52
N VAL A 323 3.15 -0.68 -14.83
CA VAL A 323 2.57 0.64 -15.06
C VAL A 323 3.24 1.35 -16.27
N ALA A 324 2.78 2.55 -16.58
CA ALA A 324 3.33 3.32 -17.69
C ALA A 324 4.70 3.95 -17.34
N ASN A 325 4.78 4.57 -16.17
CA ASN A 325 5.92 5.36 -15.67
C ASN A 325 5.80 5.52 -14.15
N SER A 326 6.82 6.07 -13.52
CA SER A 326 6.90 6.31 -12.06
C SER A 326 5.72 7.16 -11.56
N ASP A 327 5.34 8.21 -12.30
CA ASP A 327 4.12 9.00 -12.04
C ASP A 327 2.81 8.18 -12.05
N ALA A 328 2.79 6.99 -12.66
CA ALA A 328 1.62 6.10 -12.73
C ALA A 328 1.68 4.91 -11.76
N LEU A 329 2.67 4.88 -10.85
CA LEU A 329 2.64 3.98 -9.69
C LEU A 329 1.45 4.34 -8.79
N LEU A 330 0.91 3.33 -8.10
CA LEU A 330 -0.28 3.43 -7.26
C LEU A 330 0.08 2.85 -5.88
N TYR A 331 -0.10 3.64 -4.81
CA TYR A 331 0.20 3.26 -3.41
C TYR A 331 1.67 2.86 -3.15
N ASP A 332 2.63 3.44 -3.89
CA ASP A 332 4.07 3.15 -3.74
C ASP A 332 4.58 3.44 -2.31
N ASP A 333 4.01 4.45 -1.65
CA ASP A 333 4.25 4.76 -0.24
C ASP A 333 3.90 3.59 0.70
N GLU A 334 2.73 2.97 0.53
CA GLU A 334 2.35 1.75 1.27
C GLU A 334 3.31 0.59 0.95
N TRP A 335 3.72 0.42 -0.31
CA TRP A 335 4.63 -0.67 -0.70
C TRP A 335 6.04 -0.50 -0.16
N GLN A 336 6.61 0.71 -0.18
CA GLN A 336 7.94 0.94 0.39
C GLN A 336 7.94 0.84 1.92
N GLU A 337 6.86 1.22 2.61
CA GLU A 337 6.75 1.02 4.06
C GLU A 337 6.69 -0.47 4.42
N VAL A 338 5.83 -1.26 3.77
CA VAL A 338 5.77 -2.71 4.01
C VAL A 338 7.11 -3.38 3.66
N LYS A 339 7.74 -3.04 2.54
CA LYS A 339 9.05 -3.58 2.13
C LYS A 339 10.18 -3.26 3.12
N LYS A 340 10.12 -2.10 3.78
CA LYS A 340 11.07 -1.68 4.81
C LYS A 340 10.84 -2.43 6.13
N ASN A 341 9.58 -2.67 6.49
CA ASN A 341 9.21 -3.28 7.78
C ASN A 341 9.27 -4.82 7.74
N TYR A 342 9.04 -5.42 6.57
CA TYR A 342 8.99 -6.88 6.34
C TYR A 342 9.88 -7.30 5.14
N PRO A 343 11.20 -7.02 5.16
CA PRO A 343 12.07 -7.21 3.99
C PRO A 343 12.23 -8.66 3.55
N ASP A 344 12.07 -9.62 4.46
CA ASP A 344 12.18 -11.05 4.18
C ASP A 344 10.86 -11.66 3.65
N ASN A 345 9.71 -11.08 4.02
CA ASN A 345 8.37 -11.57 3.64
C ASN A 345 7.72 -10.80 2.48
N PHE A 346 8.07 -9.54 2.22
CA PHE A 346 7.47 -8.73 1.15
C PHE A 346 8.47 -8.34 0.05
N ARG A 347 8.18 -8.78 -1.18
CA ARG A 347 8.96 -8.48 -2.39
C ARG A 347 8.15 -7.64 -3.37
N LEU A 348 8.86 -6.79 -4.09
CA LEU A 348 8.25 -5.70 -4.87
C LEU A 348 9.11 -5.40 -6.10
N ASP A 349 8.54 -5.67 -7.28
CA ASP A 349 9.16 -5.56 -8.59
C ASP A 349 8.28 -4.72 -9.54
N TYR A 350 8.91 -3.78 -10.25
CA TYR A 350 8.22 -2.85 -11.16
C TYR A 350 8.60 -3.06 -12.62
N ALA A 351 7.60 -2.90 -13.50
CA ALA A 351 7.76 -2.82 -14.94
C ALA A 351 7.21 -1.46 -15.44
N LEU A 352 8.12 -0.53 -15.76
CA LEU A 352 7.83 0.85 -16.14
C LEU A 352 7.95 1.01 -17.67
N SER A 353 6.87 0.71 -18.39
CA SER A 353 6.84 0.57 -19.87
C SER A 353 7.15 1.83 -20.71
N ARG A 354 7.52 2.95 -20.09
CA ARG A 354 8.03 4.17 -20.74
C ARG A 354 9.39 4.65 -20.19
N GLU A 355 9.93 3.99 -19.17
CA GLU A 355 11.12 4.41 -18.42
C GLU A 355 12.16 3.28 -18.23
N GLN A 356 11.81 2.04 -18.60
CA GLN A 356 12.65 0.85 -18.54
C GLN A 356 12.59 0.08 -19.86
N GLU A 357 13.72 -0.52 -20.24
CA GLU A 357 13.87 -1.39 -21.40
C GLU A 357 14.07 -2.84 -20.96
N ASN A 358 13.49 -3.80 -21.70
CA ASN A 358 13.66 -5.22 -21.46
C ASN A 358 14.93 -5.76 -22.17
N LYS A 359 15.29 -7.02 -21.88
CA LYS A 359 16.45 -7.74 -22.46
C LYS A 359 16.50 -7.76 -23.99
N LYS A 360 15.39 -7.44 -24.67
CA LYS A 360 15.21 -7.47 -26.13
C LYS A 360 15.27 -6.05 -26.75
N GLY A 361 15.60 -5.02 -25.96
CA GLY A 361 15.61 -3.60 -26.39
C GLY A 361 14.21 -3.02 -26.60
N GLY A 362 13.17 -3.71 -26.12
CA GLY A 362 11.79 -3.25 -26.14
C GLY A 362 11.39 -2.59 -24.82
N LYS A 363 10.17 -2.07 -24.74
CA LYS A 363 9.59 -1.55 -23.49
C LYS A 363 9.47 -2.66 -22.45
N MET A 364 9.87 -2.39 -21.22
CA MET A 364 9.67 -3.29 -20.08
C MET A 364 8.17 -3.43 -19.77
N TYR A 365 7.60 -4.61 -20.04
CA TYR A 365 6.25 -4.97 -19.60
C TYR A 365 6.28 -6.01 -18.49
N ILE A 366 5.13 -6.27 -17.88
CA ILE A 366 5.04 -7.12 -16.69
C ILE A 366 5.49 -8.57 -16.96
N GLN A 367 5.21 -9.11 -18.15
CA GLN A 367 5.69 -10.44 -18.53
C GLN A 367 7.21 -10.49 -18.67
N ASP A 368 7.88 -9.43 -19.15
CA ASP A 368 9.34 -9.38 -19.23
C ASP A 368 9.95 -9.36 -17.81
N LYS A 369 9.31 -8.64 -16.88
CA LYS A 369 9.75 -8.56 -15.49
C LYS A 369 9.49 -9.85 -14.70
N VAL A 370 8.49 -10.63 -15.08
CA VAL A 370 8.25 -11.99 -14.56
C VAL A 370 9.22 -13.00 -15.21
N GLU A 371 9.58 -12.83 -16.49
CA GLU A 371 10.62 -13.62 -17.20
C GLU A 371 12.00 -13.48 -16.53
N GLU A 372 12.29 -12.37 -15.83
CA GLU A 372 13.53 -12.18 -15.06
C GLU A 372 13.69 -13.13 -13.86
N TYR A 373 12.59 -13.62 -13.28
CA TYR A 373 12.60 -14.47 -12.08
C TYR A 373 11.93 -15.83 -12.30
N ALA A 374 11.76 -16.24 -13.56
CA ALA A 374 10.91 -17.36 -13.90
C ALA A 374 11.35 -18.70 -13.25
N ASP A 375 12.65 -18.90 -13.02
CA ASP A 375 13.16 -20.06 -12.27
C ASP A 375 12.64 -20.10 -10.83
N GLU A 376 12.72 -18.98 -10.11
CA GLU A 376 12.23 -18.87 -8.73
C GLU A 376 10.69 -18.99 -8.66
N ILE A 377 9.99 -18.39 -9.61
CA ILE A 377 8.52 -18.43 -9.68
C ILE A 377 8.01 -19.87 -9.91
N PHE A 378 8.62 -20.62 -10.83
CA PHE A 378 8.29 -22.04 -11.02
C PHE A 378 8.62 -22.85 -9.75
N THR A 379 9.79 -22.64 -9.13
CA THR A 379 10.14 -23.32 -7.87
C THR A 379 9.15 -23.00 -6.73
N LYS A 380 8.67 -21.77 -6.61
CA LYS A 380 7.64 -21.40 -5.61
C LYS A 380 6.29 -22.07 -5.93
N LEU A 381 5.86 -22.09 -7.20
CA LEU A 381 4.63 -22.75 -7.64
C LEU A 381 4.64 -24.26 -7.38
N ASP A 382 5.76 -24.94 -7.70
CA ASP A 382 5.93 -26.38 -7.45
C ASP A 382 5.94 -26.70 -5.94
N ASN A 383 6.38 -25.76 -5.09
CA ASN A 383 6.34 -25.85 -3.63
C ASN A 383 5.00 -25.42 -3.00
N GLY A 384 3.98 -25.09 -3.80
CA GLY A 384 2.61 -24.81 -3.31
C GLY A 384 2.14 -23.36 -3.43
N ALA A 385 2.97 -22.42 -3.90
CA ALA A 385 2.60 -21.01 -4.00
C ALA A 385 1.32 -20.77 -4.82
N HIS A 386 0.59 -19.70 -4.50
CA HIS A 386 -0.55 -19.21 -5.28
C HIS A 386 -0.13 -18.02 -6.15
N ILE A 387 -0.54 -18.01 -7.42
CA ILE A 387 -0.29 -16.93 -8.37
C ILE A 387 -1.59 -16.28 -8.84
N TYR A 388 -1.60 -14.95 -8.78
CA TYR A 388 -2.75 -14.10 -9.07
C TYR A 388 -2.44 -13.16 -10.23
N PHE A 389 -3.40 -12.98 -11.14
CA PHE A 389 -3.32 -12.04 -12.25
C PHE A 389 -4.53 -11.11 -12.25
N CYS A 390 -4.28 -9.80 -12.16
CA CYS A 390 -5.34 -8.80 -12.17
C CYS A 390 -4.97 -7.55 -12.98
N GLY A 391 -5.95 -7.02 -13.72
CA GLY A 391 -5.81 -5.84 -14.56
C GLY A 391 -6.58 -5.94 -15.88
N LEU A 392 -6.08 -5.28 -16.92
CA LEU A 392 -6.71 -5.28 -18.24
C LEU A 392 -6.41 -6.59 -18.98
N LYS A 393 -7.39 -7.16 -19.69
CA LYS A 393 -7.26 -8.41 -20.48
C LYS A 393 -6.02 -8.48 -21.39
N GLY A 394 -5.53 -7.33 -21.89
CA GLY A 394 -4.33 -7.24 -22.72
C GLY A 394 -3.03 -7.73 -22.05
N MET A 395 -2.97 -7.90 -20.72
CA MET A 395 -1.80 -8.47 -20.06
C MET A 395 -1.67 -9.99 -20.24
N MET A 396 -2.79 -10.72 -20.37
CA MET A 396 -2.77 -12.18 -20.28
C MET A 396 -2.06 -12.89 -21.45
N PRO A 397 -2.21 -12.48 -22.72
CA PRO A 397 -1.53 -13.17 -23.83
C PRO A 397 -0.01 -13.18 -23.66
N GLY A 398 0.62 -12.01 -23.43
CA GLY A 398 2.07 -11.93 -23.24
C GLY A 398 2.58 -12.68 -22.01
N ILE A 399 1.78 -12.76 -20.94
CA ILE A 399 2.10 -13.58 -19.76
C ILE A 399 2.03 -15.07 -20.09
N GLN A 400 1.00 -15.52 -20.82
CA GLN A 400 0.83 -16.92 -21.21
C GLN A 400 1.89 -17.37 -22.21
N ASP A 401 2.21 -16.55 -23.21
CA ASP A 401 3.27 -16.82 -24.18
C ASP A 401 4.65 -16.94 -23.49
N MET A 402 4.93 -16.07 -22.51
CA MET A 402 6.15 -16.10 -21.71
C MET A 402 6.21 -17.35 -20.81
N LEU A 403 5.16 -17.62 -20.03
CA LEU A 403 5.12 -18.80 -19.15
C LEU A 403 5.20 -20.11 -19.93
N LYS A 404 4.61 -20.16 -21.13
CA LYS A 404 4.74 -21.29 -22.06
C LYS A 404 6.18 -21.46 -22.53
N GLY A 405 6.83 -20.39 -22.99
CA GLY A 405 8.24 -20.45 -23.39
C GLY A 405 9.18 -20.90 -22.25
N VAL A 406 8.91 -20.47 -21.01
CA VAL A 406 9.65 -20.95 -19.83
C VAL A 406 9.37 -22.42 -19.56
N ALA A 407 8.11 -22.86 -19.57
CA ALA A 407 7.74 -24.27 -19.36
C ALA A 407 8.40 -25.18 -20.41
N GLU A 408 8.32 -24.82 -21.69
CA GLU A 408 8.99 -25.54 -22.79
C GLU A 408 10.51 -25.57 -22.62
N SER A 409 11.14 -24.48 -22.18
CA SER A 409 12.59 -24.45 -21.88
C SER A 409 13.01 -25.34 -20.71
N LYS A 410 12.07 -25.64 -19.79
CA LYS A 410 12.23 -26.58 -18.67
C LYS A 410 11.87 -28.02 -19.04
N GLY A 411 11.41 -28.28 -20.26
CA GLY A 411 10.94 -29.59 -20.70
C GLY A 411 9.57 -30.00 -20.13
N LEU A 412 8.76 -29.02 -19.69
CA LEU A 412 7.41 -29.23 -19.15
C LEU A 412 6.37 -29.03 -20.25
N ASP A 413 5.31 -29.85 -20.25
CA ASP A 413 4.10 -29.54 -21.00
C ASP A 413 3.32 -28.42 -20.28
N TYR A 414 3.19 -27.28 -20.95
CA TYR A 414 2.55 -26.10 -20.39
C TYR A 414 1.06 -26.30 -20.09
N ASP A 415 0.33 -27.04 -20.93
CA ASP A 415 -1.11 -27.24 -20.76
C ASP A 415 -1.41 -28.24 -19.63
N GLU A 416 -0.58 -29.28 -19.46
CA GLU A 416 -0.64 -30.18 -18.29
C GLU A 416 -0.23 -29.47 -16.99
N TRP A 417 0.87 -28.70 -17.01
CA TRP A 417 1.34 -27.92 -15.85
C TRP A 417 0.29 -26.89 -15.38
N LEU A 418 -0.26 -26.10 -16.30
CA LEU A 418 -1.29 -25.11 -16.02
C LEU A 418 -2.60 -25.75 -15.55
N LYS A 419 -2.94 -26.94 -16.06
CA LYS A 419 -4.07 -27.76 -15.59
C LYS A 419 -3.82 -28.32 -14.18
N GLY A 420 -2.57 -28.62 -13.84
CA GLY A 420 -2.11 -28.93 -12.49
C GLY A 420 -2.41 -27.77 -11.52
N LEU A 421 -1.85 -26.59 -11.76
CA LEU A 421 -2.05 -25.40 -10.91
C LEU A 421 -3.53 -25.05 -10.73
N LYS A 422 -4.34 -25.15 -11.80
CA LYS A 422 -5.79 -24.94 -11.73
C LYS A 422 -6.52 -25.99 -10.87
N LYS A 423 -6.11 -27.26 -10.96
CA LYS A 423 -6.67 -28.35 -10.12
C LYS A 423 -6.31 -28.15 -8.64
N SER A 424 -5.09 -27.69 -8.36
CA SER A 424 -4.60 -27.36 -7.02
C SER A 424 -5.14 -26.04 -6.46
N LYS A 425 -5.98 -25.30 -7.21
CA LYS A 425 -6.44 -23.94 -6.88
C LYS A 425 -5.32 -22.90 -6.67
N GLN A 426 -4.17 -23.08 -7.31
CA GLN A 426 -3.02 -22.16 -7.22
C GLN A 426 -3.09 -21.02 -8.25
N TRP A 427 -3.95 -21.13 -9.27
CA TRP A 427 -3.98 -20.21 -10.41
C TRP A 427 -5.24 -19.34 -10.44
N HIS A 428 -5.08 -18.04 -10.21
CA HIS A 428 -6.18 -17.07 -10.03
C HIS A 428 -6.12 -15.94 -11.06
N VAL A 429 -7.23 -15.63 -11.72
CA VAL A 429 -7.27 -14.61 -12.79
C VAL A 429 -8.56 -13.79 -12.72
N GLU A 430 -8.43 -12.48 -12.52
CA GLU A 430 -9.51 -11.50 -12.66
C GLU A 430 -9.07 -10.37 -13.61
N VAL A 431 -9.35 -10.53 -14.91
CA VAL A 431 -9.00 -9.53 -15.94
C VAL A 431 -10.20 -9.03 -16.74
N TYR A 432 -10.24 -7.73 -16.99
CA TYR A 432 -11.39 -7.01 -17.56
C TYR A 432 -11.11 -6.32 -18.90
#